data_AF-A0A8B3CPP4-F1
#
_entry.id   AF-A0A8B3CPP4-F1
#
_cell.length_a   1.000
_cell.length_b   1.000
_cell.length_c   1.000
_cell.angle_alpha   90.00
_cell.angle_beta   90.00
_cell.angle_gamma   90.00
#
_symmetry.space_group_name_H-M   'P 1'
#
loop_
_entity.id
_entity.type
_entity.pdbx_description
1 polymer ?
#
loop_
_entity_poly.entity_id
_entity_poly.type
_entity_poly.pdbx_seq_one_letter_code
_entity_poly.pdbx_strand_id
1 'polypeptide(L)'
;MEQNHASIGITGAFGVGRSAVWFAFFSFLCYTIYSSSRENLIHSVQKMLRMHWAKQICIDLYIGLGISIFFIYLSEGSFWHTLFWQVPAIFYANLVVLFYSALHYEMIVARLFSI
;
A
#
# COMPACT_ATOMS: atom_id res chain seq x y z
N MET A 1 -23.37 -27.50 20.63
CA MET A 1 -23.68 -26.14 20.14
C MET A 1 -22.46 -25.25 20.40
N GLU A 2 -21.36 -25.44 19.65
CA GLU A 2 -20.06 -24.83 20.00
C GLU A 2 -19.21 -24.47 18.76
N GLN A 3 -19.83 -23.85 17.75
CA GLN A 3 -19.15 -23.46 16.51
C GLN A 3 -19.33 -21.98 16.10
N ASN A 4 -19.98 -21.14 16.93
CA ASN A 4 -20.31 -19.76 16.56
C ASN A 4 -19.34 -18.68 17.07
N HIS A 5 -18.50 -18.96 18.06
CA HIS A 5 -17.63 -17.93 18.66
C HIS A 5 -16.31 -17.74 17.90
N ALA A 6 -15.74 -18.82 17.36
CA ALA A 6 -14.50 -18.75 16.57
C ALA A 6 -14.72 -18.07 15.21
N SER A 7 -15.86 -18.33 14.57
CA SER A 7 -16.25 -17.72 13.30
C SER A 7 -16.45 -16.21 13.46
N ILE A 8 -17.16 -15.73 14.49
CA ILE A 8 -17.31 -14.29 14.76
C ILE A 8 -15.97 -13.62 15.08
N GLY A 9 -15.07 -14.29 15.80
CA GLY A 9 -13.73 -13.77 16.10
C GLY A 9 -12.87 -13.60 14.84
N ILE A 10 -12.96 -14.54 13.89
CA ILE A 10 -12.27 -14.47 12.61
C ILE A 10 -12.93 -13.41 11.70
N THR A 11 -14.25 -13.39 11.55
CA THR A 11 -14.94 -12.34 10.75
C THR A 11 -14.71 -10.95 11.34
N GLY A 12 -14.64 -10.83 12.66
CA GLY A 12 -14.33 -9.59 13.39
C GLY A 12 -12.88 -9.15 13.21
N ALA A 13 -11.89 -10.05 13.34
CA ALA A 13 -10.48 -9.74 13.11
C ALA A 13 -10.21 -9.35 11.65
N PHE A 14 -10.84 -10.01 10.68
CA PHE A 14 -10.79 -9.64 9.27
C PHE A 14 -11.41 -8.25 9.03
N GLY A 15 -12.55 -7.95 9.68
CA GLY A 15 -13.19 -6.63 9.58
C GLY A 15 -12.40 -5.49 10.23
N VAL A 16 -11.80 -5.74 11.40
CA VAL A 16 -10.97 -4.76 12.12
C VAL A 16 -9.69 -4.46 11.33
N GLY A 17 -9.03 -5.50 10.81
CA GLY A 17 -7.83 -5.33 10.00
C GLY A 17 -8.09 -4.56 8.70
N ARG A 18 -9.18 -4.87 7.99
CA ARG A 18 -9.63 -4.09 6.83
C ARG A 18 -9.86 -2.62 7.17
N SER A 19 -10.55 -2.35 8.28
CA SER A 19 -10.84 -0.99 8.73
C SER A 19 -9.58 -0.22 9.12
N ALA A 20 -8.60 -0.89 9.75
CA ALA A 20 -7.31 -0.29 10.09
C ALA A 20 -6.50 0.10 8.85
N VAL A 21 -6.45 -0.76 7.83
CA VAL A 21 -5.76 -0.46 6.56
C VAL A 21 -6.45 0.71 5.84
N TRP A 22 -7.78 0.75 5.82
CA TRP A 22 -8.53 1.89 5.28
C TRP A 22 -8.27 3.18 6.04
N PHE A 23 -8.24 3.13 7.38
CA PHE A 23 -7.93 4.30 8.20
C PHE A 23 -6.50 4.80 7.95
N ALA A 24 -5.53 3.91 7.86
CA ALA A 24 -4.15 4.26 7.49
C ALA A 24 -4.10 4.88 6.09
N PHE A 25 -4.79 4.29 5.10
CA PHE A 25 -4.92 4.85 3.76
C PHE A 25 -5.48 6.27 3.78
N PHE A 26 -6.60 6.51 4.46
CA PHE A 26 -7.19 7.85 4.56
C PHE A 26 -6.27 8.84 5.28
N SER A 27 -5.58 8.41 6.33
CA SER A 27 -4.63 9.26 7.07
C SER A 27 -3.48 9.70 6.16
N PHE A 28 -2.88 8.76 5.43
CA PHE A 28 -1.83 9.06 4.47
C PHE A 28 -2.34 9.89 3.29
N LEU A 29 -3.55 9.63 2.79
CA LEU A 29 -4.16 10.41 1.72
C LEU A 29 -4.39 11.87 2.12
N CYS A 30 -4.98 12.11 3.29
CA CYS A 30 -5.18 13.45 3.82
C CYS A 30 -3.84 14.17 4.02
N TYR A 31 -2.84 13.48 4.55
CA TYR A 31 -1.49 14.02 4.72
C TYR A 31 -0.84 14.38 3.37
N THR A 32 -0.94 13.49 2.38
CA THR A 32 -0.45 13.73 1.02
C THR A 32 -1.14 14.91 0.36
N ILE A 33 -2.46 15.03 0.46
CA ILE A 33 -3.22 16.18 -0.08
C ILE A 33 -2.80 17.47 0.62
N TYR A 34 -2.67 17.45 1.95
CA TYR A 34 -2.23 18.61 2.72
C TYR A 34 -0.82 19.07 2.33
N SER A 35 0.12 18.12 2.20
CA SER A 35 1.49 18.39 1.79
C SER A 35 1.57 18.88 0.34
N SER A 36 0.86 18.23 -0.58
CA SER A 36 0.81 18.61 -2.00
C SER A 36 0.13 19.96 -2.25
N SER A 37 -0.76 20.41 -1.36
CA SER A 37 -1.40 21.73 -1.44
C SER A 37 -0.46 22.86 -0.99
N ARG A 38 0.52 22.54 -0.13
CA ARG A 38 1.49 23.51 0.43
C ARG A 38 2.81 23.55 -0.35
N GLU A 39 3.22 22.44 -0.94
CA GLU A 39 4.48 22.33 -1.66
C GLU A 39 4.31 21.67 -3.03
N ASN A 40 5.03 22.19 -4.03
CA ASN A 40 5.15 21.53 -5.32
C ASN A 40 6.02 20.28 -5.17
N LEU A 41 5.41 19.09 -5.12
CA LEU A 41 6.08 17.79 -4.97
C LEU A 41 7.31 17.65 -5.88
N ILE A 42 7.18 18.04 -7.16
CA ILE A 42 8.30 17.96 -8.12
C ILE A 42 9.47 18.84 -7.69
N HIS A 43 9.20 20.05 -7.20
CA HIS A 43 10.22 21.01 -6.79
C HIS A 43 10.88 20.59 -5.47
N SER A 44 10.09 20.10 -4.50
CA SER A 44 10.61 19.56 -3.23
C SER A 44 11.43 18.30 -3.45
N VAL A 45 10.99 17.37 -4.30
CA VAL A 45 11.73 16.14 -4.65
C VAL A 45 13.04 16.49 -5.38
N GLN A 46 13.04 17.43 -6.32
CA GLN A 46 14.29 17.87 -6.97
C GLN A 46 15.30 18.44 -5.97
N LYS A 47 14.84 19.18 -4.97
CA LYS A 47 15.70 19.68 -3.88
C LYS A 47 16.19 18.55 -2.98
N MET A 48 15.33 17.58 -2.67
CA MET A 48 15.65 16.40 -1.88
C MET A 48 16.69 15.52 -2.59
N LEU A 49 16.54 15.27 -3.89
CA LEU A 49 17.46 14.44 -4.70
C LEU A 49 18.88 15.02 -4.84
N ARG A 50 19.08 16.30 -4.51
CA ARG A 50 20.43 16.87 -4.38
C ARG A 50 21.16 16.38 -3.13
N MET A 51 20.44 15.90 -2.12
CA MET A 51 21.01 15.30 -0.92
C MET A 51 21.24 13.81 -1.13
N HIS A 52 22.49 13.34 -0.95
CA HIS A 52 22.84 11.93 -1.11
C HIS A 52 22.05 11.01 -0.18
N TRP A 53 21.72 11.48 1.03
CA TRP A 53 20.94 10.72 2.00
C TRP A 53 19.50 10.48 1.55
N ALA A 54 18.87 11.52 0.98
CA ALA A 54 17.54 11.41 0.40
C ALA A 54 17.51 10.50 -0.84
N LYS A 55 18.56 10.52 -1.66
CA LYS A 55 18.71 9.55 -2.76
C LYS A 55 18.71 8.11 -2.27
N GLN A 56 19.43 7.83 -1.18
CA GLN A 56 19.46 6.49 -0.59
C GLN A 56 18.06 6.04 -0.13
N ILE A 57 17.31 6.92 0.55
CA ILE A 57 15.94 6.64 0.98
C ILE A 57 15.02 6.41 -0.23
N CYS A 58 15.14 7.22 -1.29
CA CYS A 58 14.35 7.01 -2.50
C CYS A 58 14.69 5.66 -3.16
N ILE A 59 15.97 5.29 -3.26
CA ILE A 59 16.38 4.01 -3.85
C ILE A 59 15.83 2.85 -3.01
N ASP A 60 15.98 2.92 -1.68
CA ASP A 60 15.49 1.89 -0.76
C ASP A 60 13.97 1.73 -0.85
N LEU A 61 13.23 2.85 -0.90
CA LEU A 61 11.78 2.88 -1.10
C LEU A 61 11.36 2.25 -2.42
N TYR A 62 12.09 2.54 -3.51
CA TYR A 62 11.77 2.00 -4.83
C TYR A 62 12.16 0.52 -4.99
N ILE A 63 13.20 0.06 -4.30
CA ILE A 63 13.53 -1.37 -4.21
C ILE A 63 12.39 -2.09 -3.47
N GLY A 64 11.96 -1.57 -2.32
CA GLY A 64 10.83 -2.11 -1.56
C GLY A 64 9.51 -2.09 -2.36
N LEU A 65 9.28 -1.01 -3.12
CA LEU A 65 8.15 -0.92 -4.03
C LEU A 65 8.23 -1.95 -5.16
N GLY A 66 9.41 -2.14 -5.77
CA GLY A 66 9.62 -3.14 -6.82
C GLY A 66 9.29 -4.55 -6.34
N ILE A 67 9.72 -4.89 -5.12
CA ILE A 67 9.37 -6.16 -4.46
C ILE A 67 7.85 -6.26 -4.24
N SER A 68 7.22 -5.19 -3.75
CA SER A 68 5.77 -5.17 -3.49
C SER A 68 4.96 -5.33 -4.78
N ILE A 69 5.34 -4.64 -5.85
CA ILE A 69 4.73 -4.75 -7.18
C ILE A 69 4.95 -6.15 -7.76
N PHE A 70 6.11 -6.76 -7.53
CA PHE A 70 6.36 -8.14 -7.93
C PHE A 70 5.42 -9.13 -7.25
N PHE A 71 5.12 -8.94 -5.96
CA PHE A 71 4.09 -9.73 -5.27
C PHE A 71 2.68 -9.50 -5.83
N ILE A 72 2.34 -8.26 -6.18
CA ILE A 72 1.05 -7.94 -6.84
C ILE A 72 0.95 -8.67 -8.18
N TYR A 73 2.02 -8.63 -9.00
CA TYR A 73 2.08 -9.33 -10.27
C TYR A 73 1.90 -10.85 -10.11
N LEU A 74 2.56 -11.46 -9.12
CA LEU A 74 2.37 -12.88 -8.81
C LEU A 74 0.97 -13.21 -8.27
N SER A 75 0.31 -12.24 -7.64
CA SER A 75 -1.05 -12.41 -7.10
C SER A 75 -2.13 -12.34 -8.19
N GLU A 76 -2.04 -11.33 -9.08
CA GLU A 76 -3.05 -11.06 -10.11
C GLU A 76 -2.80 -11.79 -11.44
N GLY A 77 -1.55 -12.18 -11.73
CA GLY A 77 -1.17 -12.87 -12.98
C GLY A 77 -1.33 -12.04 -14.26
N SER A 78 -1.71 -10.76 -14.15
CA SER A 78 -1.99 -9.88 -15.29
C SER A 78 -1.02 -8.69 -15.31
N PHE A 79 -0.14 -8.66 -16.32
CA PHE A 79 0.83 -7.58 -16.50
C PHE A 79 0.18 -6.20 -16.61
N TRP A 80 -0.98 -6.10 -17.27
CA TRP A 80 -1.69 -4.85 -17.47
C TRP A 80 -2.25 -4.26 -16.16
N HIS A 81 -2.72 -5.10 -15.23
CA HIS A 81 -3.17 -4.63 -13.92
C HIS A 81 -2.00 -4.10 -13.10
N THR A 82 -0.88 -4.81 -13.10
CA THR A 82 0.35 -4.36 -12.43
C THR A 82 0.84 -3.01 -12.97
N LEU A 83 0.79 -2.81 -14.29
CA LEU A 83 1.20 -1.55 -14.93
C LEU A 83 0.26 -0.39 -14.56
N PHE A 84 -1.04 -0.63 -14.48
CA PHE A 84 -2.01 0.37 -14.02
C PHE A 84 -1.72 0.84 -12.59
N TRP A 85 -1.35 -0.10 -11.71
CA TRP A 85 -0.95 0.20 -10.33
C TRP A 85 0.41 0.89 -10.23
N GLN A 86 1.29 0.71 -11.22
CA GLN A 86 2.64 1.27 -11.23
C GLN A 86 2.66 2.79 -11.46
N VAL A 87 1.72 3.33 -12.24
CA VAL A 87 1.62 4.77 -12.53
C VAL A 87 1.45 5.61 -11.26
N PRO A 88 0.45 5.37 -10.40
CA PRO A 88 0.33 6.09 -9.14
C PRO A 88 1.41 5.68 -8.13
N ALA A 89 1.99 4.47 -8.23
CA ALA A 89 3.00 3.98 -7.28
C ALA A 89 4.34 4.71 -7.41
N ILE A 90 4.68 5.18 -8.61
CA ILE A 90 5.88 5.99 -8.84
C ILE A 90 5.79 7.32 -8.07
N PHE A 91 4.60 7.92 -8.00
CA PHE A 91 4.41 9.19 -7.28
C PHE A 91 4.16 8.97 -5.79
N TYR A 92 3.42 7.92 -5.44
CA TYR A 92 2.96 7.66 -4.07
C TYR A 92 3.07 6.16 -3.72
N ALA A 93 4.30 5.65 -3.71
CA ALA A 93 4.64 4.25 -3.45
C ALA A 93 3.85 3.65 -2.26
N ASN A 94 3.96 4.27 -1.09
CA ASN A 94 3.29 3.80 0.12
C ASN A 94 1.77 3.88 0.03
N LEU A 95 1.23 4.91 -0.62
CA LEU A 95 -0.21 5.14 -0.71
C LEU A 95 -0.88 4.11 -1.62
N VAL A 96 -0.20 3.73 -2.70
CA VAL A 96 -0.68 2.69 -3.62
C VAL A 96 -0.63 1.31 -2.98
N VAL A 97 0.46 0.98 -2.28
CA VAL A 97 0.55 -0.31 -1.56
C VAL A 97 -0.53 -0.40 -0.48
N LEU A 98 -0.78 0.69 0.26
CA LEU A 98 -1.87 0.77 1.23
C LEU A 98 -3.24 0.62 0.56
N PHE A 99 -3.48 1.28 -0.57
CA PHE A 99 -4.75 1.19 -1.29
C PHE A 99 -5.00 -0.21 -1.84
N TYR A 100 -3.99 -0.81 -2.46
CA TYR A 100 -4.04 -2.19 -2.96
C TYR A 100 -4.33 -3.17 -1.82
N SER A 101 -3.63 -3.02 -0.70
CA SER A 101 -3.84 -3.84 0.49
C SER A 101 -5.24 -3.65 1.07
N ALA A 102 -5.81 -2.45 1.01
CA ALA A 102 -7.17 -2.16 1.47
C ALA A 102 -8.24 -2.82 0.59
N LEU A 103 -8.02 -2.88 -0.73
CA LEU A 103 -8.95 -3.50 -1.69
C LEU A 103 -8.88 -5.02 -1.67
N HIS A 104 -7.67 -5.58 -1.61
CA HIS A 104 -7.43 -7.02 -1.68
C HIS A 104 -7.21 -7.64 -0.29
N TYR A 105 -7.56 -6.93 0.79
CA TYR A 105 -7.32 -7.36 2.17
C TYR A 105 -7.81 -8.79 2.42
N GLU A 106 -9.05 -9.08 2.04
CA GLU A 106 -9.66 -10.39 2.26
C GLU A 106 -8.95 -11.50 1.46
N MET A 107 -8.52 -11.23 0.23
CA MET A 107 -7.72 -12.18 -0.57
C MET A 107 -6.34 -12.43 0.03
N ILE A 108 -5.65 -11.38 0.49
CA ILE A 108 -4.30 -11.47 1.07
C ILE A 108 -4.36 -12.29 2.36
N VAL A 109 -5.30 -11.96 3.25
CA VAL A 109 -5.45 -12.66 4.53
C VAL A 109 -5.92 -14.11 4.31
N ALA A 110 -6.87 -14.35 3.39
CA ALA A 110 -7.27 -15.72 3.04
C ALA A 110 -6.10 -16.55 2.50
N ARG A 111 -5.23 -15.97 1.66
CA ARG A 111 -4.03 -16.66 1.14
C ARG A 111 -2.98 -16.89 2.24
N LEU A 112 -2.91 -16.03 3.26
CA LEU A 112 -1.99 -16.16 4.39
C LEU A 112 -2.42 -17.26 5.38
N PHE A 113 -3.72 -17.42 5.64
CA PHE A 113 -4.28 -18.45 6.52
C PHE A 113 -4.56 -19.79 5.81
N SER A 114 -4.46 -19.82 4.47
CA SER A 114 -4.58 -21.02 3.64
C SER A 114 -3.25 -21.79 3.48
N ILE A 115 -2.18 -21.29 4.09
CA ILE A 115 -0.86 -21.93 4.21
C ILE A 115 -0.75 -22.53 5.62
#